data_AF-A0A919Z635-F1
#
_entry.id   AF-A0A919Z635-F1
#
_cell.length_a   1.000
_cell.length_b   1.000
_cell.length_c   1.000
_cell.angle_alpha   90.00
_cell.angle_beta   90.00
_cell.angle_gamma   90.00
#
_symmetry.space_group_name_H-M   'P 1'
#
loop_
_entity.id
_entity.type
_entity.pdbx_description
1 polymer ?
#
loop_
_entity_poly.entity_id
_entity_poly.type
_entity_poly.pdbx_seq_one_letter_code
_entity_poly.pdbx_strand_id
1 'polypeptide(L)' 'MLAKKRQQLITCREAKGSRDSVCSELGISKVYLRMIENGTMKPGRDLMIRFSTYYDRPLEVLFPDLFGDSRDV' A
#
# COMPACT_ATOMS: atom_id res chain seq x y z
N MET A 1 -15.41 -8.57 -9.72
CA MET A 1 -14.38 -7.71 -10.36
C MET A 1 -13.03 -8.06 -9.75
N LEU A 2 -11.97 -8.21 -10.56
CA LEU A 2 -10.60 -8.38 -10.06
C LEU A 2 -10.11 -7.04 -9.49
N ALA A 3 -9.62 -7.03 -8.26
CA ALA A 3 -8.99 -5.85 -7.69
C ALA A 3 -7.69 -5.53 -8.47
N LYS A 4 -7.44 -4.24 -8.72
CA LYS A 4 -6.22 -3.78 -9.40
C LYS A 4 -5.08 -3.73 -8.39
N LYS A 5 -3.91 -4.27 -8.77
CA LYS A 5 -2.70 -4.21 -7.94
C LYS A 5 -2.26 -2.76 -7.72
N ARG A 6 -1.83 -2.44 -6.50
CA ARG A 6 -1.24 -1.16 -6.11
C ARG A 6 0.24 -1.14 -6.49
N GLN A 7 0.52 -0.92 -7.77
CA GLN A 7 1.86 -1.07 -8.34
C GLN A 7 2.92 -0.20 -7.66
N GLN A 8 2.56 1.03 -7.27
CA GLN A 8 3.48 1.94 -6.56
C GLN A 8 3.87 1.41 -5.18
N LEU A 9 2.90 0.88 -4.42
CA LEU A 9 3.18 0.24 -3.13
C LEU A 9 4.10 -0.98 -3.27
N ILE A 10 3.84 -1.83 -4.29
CA ILE A 10 4.68 -3.00 -4.58
C ILE A 10 6.11 -2.57 -4.92
N THR A 11 6.26 -1.56 -5.76
CA THR A 11 7.57 -1.03 -6.19
C THR A 11 8.35 -0.48 -4.99
N CYS A 12 7.70 0.30 -4.12
CA CYS A 12 8.32 0.81 -2.90
C CYS A 12 8.77 -0.32 -1.97
N ARG A 13 7.94 -1.36 -1.80
CA ARG A 13 8.31 -2.55 -1.03
C ARG A 13 9.53 -3.25 -1.62
N GLU A 14 9.57 -3.46 -2.93
CA GLU A 14 10.70 -4.14 -3.61
C GLU A 14 12.00 -3.38 -3.49
N ALA A 15 11.95 -2.06 -3.59
CA ALA A 15 13.11 -1.20 -3.36
C ALA A 15 13.60 -1.23 -1.90
N LYS A 16 12.68 -1.45 -0.94
CA LYS A 16 13.00 -1.50 0.49
C LYS A 16 13.52 -2.87 0.93
N GLY A 17 12.92 -3.96 0.44
CA GLY A 17 13.37 -5.31 0.75
C GLY A 17 12.33 -6.42 0.56
N SER A 18 12.59 -7.56 1.21
CA SER A 18 11.68 -8.69 1.18
C SER A 18 10.37 -8.36 1.87
N ARG A 19 9.29 -9.04 1.48
CA ARG A 19 7.98 -8.85 2.10
C ARG A 19 7.99 -9.22 3.58
N ASP A 20 8.82 -10.17 3.99
CA ASP A 20 8.97 -10.57 5.39
C ASP A 20 9.62 -9.44 6.21
N SER A 21 10.71 -8.84 5.72
CA SER A 21 11.36 -7.70 6.39
C SER A 21 10.41 -6.53 6.58
N VAL A 22 9.76 -6.11 5.48
CA VAL A 22 8.82 -4.99 5.49
C VAL A 22 7.64 -5.26 6.44
N CYS A 23 7.14 -6.49 6.49
CA CYS A 23 6.08 -6.88 7.42
C CYS A 23 6.50 -6.78 8.88
N SER A 24 7.71 -7.24 9.20
CA SER A 24 8.28 -7.11 10.54
C SER A 24 8.43 -5.64 10.94
N GLU A 25 8.92 -4.78 10.05
CA GLU A 25 9.12 -3.35 10.32
C GLU A 25 7.80 -2.58 10.45
N LEU A 26 6.79 -2.93 9.66
CA LEU A 26 5.46 -2.30 9.72
C LEU A 26 4.53 -2.93 10.78
N GLY A 27 4.94 -4.03 11.41
CA GLY A 27 4.14 -4.75 12.40
C GLY A 27 2.83 -5.31 11.83
N ILE A 28 2.88 -5.91 10.63
CA ILE A 28 1.71 -6.52 9.96
C ILE A 28 2.05 -7.90 9.41
N SER A 29 1.04 -8.75 9.17
CA SER A 29 1.28 -10.07 8.58
C SER A 29 1.60 -10.00 7.08
N LYS A 30 2.40 -10.97 6.60
CA LYS A 30 2.75 -11.13 5.17
C LYS A 30 1.53 -11.27 4.27
N VAL A 31 0.53 -12.03 4.73
CA VAL A 31 -0.73 -12.24 4.02
C VAL A 31 -1.49 -10.92 3.90
N TYR A 32 -1.56 -10.14 4.99
CA TYR A 32 -2.24 -8.85 4.97
C TYR A 32 -1.55 -7.86 4.02
N LEU A 33 -0.22 -7.74 4.07
CA LEU A 33 0.53 -6.91 3.11
C LEU A 33 0.27 -7.34 1.66
N ARG A 34 0.31 -8.65 1.37
CA ARG A 34 0.00 -9.18 0.02
C ARG A 34 -1.41 -8.82 -0.44
N MET A 35 -2.41 -8.90 0.44
CA MET A 35 -3.79 -8.53 0.11
C MET A 35 -3.93 -7.02 -0.15
N ILE A 36 -3.24 -6.19 0.64
CA ILE A 36 -3.18 -4.73 0.42
C ILE A 36 -2.55 -4.42 -0.94
N GLU A 37 -1.42 -5.03 -1.27
CA GLU A 37 -0.73 -4.82 -2.55
C GLU A 37 -1.56 -5.29 -3.74
N ASN A 38 -2.31 -6.38 -3.60
CA ASN A 38 -3.22 -6.86 -4.64
C ASN A 38 -4.50 -6.03 -4.76
N GLY A 39 -4.71 -5.04 -3.88
CA GLY A 39 -5.92 -4.23 -3.85
C GLY A 39 -7.15 -4.98 -3.32
N THR A 40 -7.03 -6.23 -2.88
CA THR A 40 -8.14 -7.02 -2.33
C THR A 40 -8.49 -6.63 -0.90
N MET A 41 -7.66 -5.79 -0.27
CA MET A 41 -7.87 -5.29 1.07
C MET A 41 -7.50 -3.81 1.19
N LYS A 42 -8.33 -3.06 1.90
CA LYS A 42 -8.07 -1.67 2.27
C LYS A 42 -7.41 -1.61 3.65
N PRO A 43 -6.20 -1.03 3.77
CA PRO A 43 -5.60 -0.78 5.08
C PRO A 43 -6.41 0.28 5.86
N GLY A 44 -6.43 0.17 7.19
CA GLY A 44 -6.96 1.21 8.05
C GLY A 44 -6.14 2.51 7.96
N ARG A 45 -6.70 3.63 8.42
CA ARG A 45 -6.08 4.97 8.33
C ARG A 45 -4.68 5.02 8.92
N ASP A 46 -4.50 4.49 10.13
CA ASP A 46 -3.21 4.51 10.83
C ASP A 46 -2.14 3.71 10.09
N LEU A 47 -2.53 2.59 9.48
CA LEU A 47 -1.61 1.81 8.65
C LEU A 47 -1.27 2.53 7.35
N MET A 48 -2.23 3.21 6.72
CA MET A 48 -1.97 4.05 5.54
C MET A 48 -0.93 5.13 5.84
N ILE A 49 -1.09 5.85 6.95
CA ILE A 49 -0.14 6.88 7.39
C ILE A 49 1.24 6.25 7.65
N ARG A 50 1.30 5.11 8.34
CA ARG A 50 2.58 4.39 8.55
C ARG A 50 3.25 4.02 7.23
N PHE A 51 2.52 3.53 6.23
CA PHE A 51 3.08 3.27 4.91
C PHE A 51 3.64 4.53 4.24
N SER A 52 2.92 5.64 4.32
CA SER A 52 3.37 6.93 3.77
C SER A 52 4.68 7.38 4.40
N THR A 53 4.77 7.37 5.74
CA THR A 53 6.00 7.71 6.47
C THR A 53 7.12 6.72 6.17
N TYR A 54 6.82 5.42 6.14
CA TYR A 54 7.83 4.37 5.96
C TYR A 54 8.50 4.39 4.58
N TYR A 55 7.74 4.74 3.54
CA TYR A 55 8.23 4.84 2.17
C TYR A 55 8.56 6.27 1.71
N ASP A 56 8.27 7.27 2.52
CA ASP A 56 8.37 8.68 2.16
C ASP A 56 7.62 9.01 0.86
N ARG A 57 6.35 8.60 0.80
CA ARG A 57 5.47 8.80 -0.37
C ARG A 57 4.06 9.24 0.03
N PRO A 58 3.41 10.11 -0.77
CA PRO A 58 2.02 10.50 -0.54
C PRO A 58 1.05 9.30 -0.59
N LEU A 59 -0.06 9.41 0.13
CA LEU A 59 -1.08 8.36 0.21
C LEU A 59 -1.74 8.08 -1.14
N GLU A 60 -1.93 9.12 -1.94
CA GLU A 60 -2.54 9.10 -3.27
C GLU A 60 -1.66 8.33 -4.26
N VAL A 61 -0.33 8.37 -4.05
CA VAL A 61 0.62 7.60 -4.86
C VAL A 61 0.60 6.13 -4.45
N LEU A 62 0.57 5.84 -3.15
CA LEU A 62 0.60 4.47 -2.63
C LEU A 62 -0.74 3.73 -2.81
N PHE A 63 -1.85 4.45 -2.73
CA PHE A 63 -3.21 3.91 -2.74
C PHE A 63 -4.12 4.69 -3.72
N PRO A 64 -3.79 4.77 -5.01
CA PRO A 64 -4.52 5.61 -5.97
C PRO A 64 -6.00 5.22 -6.11
N ASP A 65 -6.33 3.95 -5.87
CA ASP A 65 -7.71 3.44 -5.85
C ASP A 65 -8.57 3.98 -4.70
N LEU A 66 -7.95 4.49 -3.63
CA LEU A 66 -8.64 5.02 -2.46
C LEU A 66 -8.83 6.55 -2.53
N PHE A 67 -8.07 7.22 -3.40
CA PHE A 67 -8.03 8.68 -3.50
C PHE A 67 -8.35 9.21 -4.91
N GLY A 68 -8.60 8.33 -5.89
CA GLY A 68 -8.94 8.71 -7.27
C GLY A 68 -10.33 8.24 -7.70
N ASP A 69 -11.30 9.16 -7.70
CA ASP A 69 -11.93 9.68 -8.94
C ASP A 69 -12.73 10.95 -8.58
N SER A 70 -12.05 12.05 -8.20
CA SER A 70 -12.62 13.39 -8.40
C SER A 70 -12.26 13.81 -9.82
N ARG A 71 -13.11 13.47 -10.77
CA ARG A 71 -13.17 14.22 -12.03
C ARG A 71 -13.67 15.61 -11.69
N ASP A 72 -12.75 16.53 -11.50
CA ASP A 72 -13.01 17.96 -11.69
C ASP A 72 -13.13 18.20 -13.20
N VAL A 73 -14.35 18.09 -13.73
CA VAL A 73 -14.87 18.87 -14.88
C VAL A 73 -16.34 19.15 -14.63
#